data_AF-A0A937U9W6-F1
#
_entry.id   AF-A0A937U9W6-F1
#
_cell.length_a   1.000
_cell.length_b   1.000
_cell.length_c   1.000
_cell.angle_alpha   90.00
_cell.angle_beta   90.00
_cell.angle_gamma   90.00
#
_symmetry.space_group_name_H-M   'P 1'
#
loop_
_entity.id
_entity.type
_entity.pdbx_description
1 polymer ?
#
loop_
_entity_poly.entity_id
_entity_poly.type
_entity_poly.pdbx_seq_one_letter_code
_entity_poly.pdbx_strand_id
1 'polypeptide(L)'
;MNHRKPSEGCIAYSELTSLAVLPDGNGGFTPCPDLLTEDEAVRFLRLDGIGVENPANTLRYYRKKGLLRATQVGKCIRYRRIELDGLLDRLTEANPR
;
A
#
# COMPACT_ATOMS: atom_id res chain seq x y z
N MET A 1 6.61 -17.30 50.01
CA MET A 1 6.97 -16.26 49.04
C MET A 1 6.44 -16.66 47.66
N ASN A 2 5.67 -15.77 47.04
CA ASN A 2 5.02 -15.98 45.75
C ASN A 2 6.02 -15.91 44.60
N HIS A 3 6.31 -17.04 43.95
CA HIS A 3 6.89 -17.05 42.60
C HIS A 3 5.75 -17.17 41.58
N ARG A 4 5.07 -16.06 41.26
CA ARG A 4 4.28 -15.98 40.03
C ARG A 4 5.26 -15.81 38.88
N LYS A 5 5.45 -16.86 38.08
CA LYS A 5 6.04 -16.71 36.74
C LYS A 5 5.04 -15.94 35.87
N PRO A 6 5.49 -14.96 35.06
CA PRO A 6 4.61 -14.27 34.14
C PRO A 6 4.13 -15.27 33.07
N SER A 7 2.82 -15.23 32.84
CA SER A 7 2.10 -15.89 31.77
C SER A 7 2.79 -15.67 30.42
N GLU A 8 3.05 -16.77 29.72
CA GLU A 8 3.45 -16.78 28.32
C GLU A 8 2.46 -15.92 27.53
N GLY A 9 2.95 -14.78 27.05
CA GLY A 9 2.17 -13.83 26.29
C GLY A 9 1.68 -14.49 25.02
N CYS A 10 0.36 -14.69 24.96
CA CYS A 10 -0.37 -14.88 23.73
C CYS A 10 0.06 -13.77 22.77
N ILE A 11 0.87 -14.10 21.77
CA ILE A 11 1.12 -13.18 20.67
C ILE A 11 -0.21 -13.11 19.92
N ALA A 12 -0.94 -12.02 20.12
CA ALA A 12 -2.15 -11.77 19.37
C ALA A 12 -1.77 -11.75 17.89
N TYR A 13 -2.29 -12.71 17.12
CA TYR A 13 -2.11 -12.81 15.66
C TYR A 13 -2.80 -11.66 14.90
N SER A 14 -2.93 -10.47 15.50
CA SER A 14 -3.40 -9.24 14.87
C SER A 14 -2.27 -8.39 14.28
N GLU A 15 -1.00 -8.76 14.48
CA GLU A 15 0.18 -8.01 14.00
C GLU A 15 0.92 -8.68 12.84
N LEU A 16 0.30 -9.63 12.13
CA LEU A 16 0.81 -10.10 10.83
C LEU A 16 0.33 -9.22 9.67
N THR A 17 0.22 -7.91 9.88
CA THR A 17 0.33 -6.97 8.76
C THR A 17 1.74 -7.11 8.23
N SER A 18 1.91 -7.88 7.15
CA SER A 18 3.17 -8.07 6.45
C SER A 18 4.03 -6.80 6.53
N LEU A 19 5.28 -6.95 6.99
CA LEU A 19 6.35 -5.92 6.95
C LEU A 19 6.70 -5.58 5.48
N ALA A 20 5.70 -5.23 4.67
CA ALA A 20 5.94 -4.67 3.37
C ALA A 20 6.61 -3.33 3.60
N VAL A 21 7.80 -3.18 3.05
CA VAL A 21 8.58 -1.96 3.11
C VAL A 21 8.33 -1.17 1.83
N LEU A 22 8.07 0.12 1.97
CA LEU A 22 7.97 1.08 0.88
C LEU A 22 9.29 1.85 0.78
N PRO A 23 9.86 2.05 -0.42
CA PRO A 23 10.99 2.97 -0.57
C PRO A 23 10.53 4.40 -0.27
N ASP A 24 11.33 5.12 0.51
CA ASP A 24 11.04 6.50 0.92
C ASP A 24 11.43 7.55 -0.14
N GLY A 25 12.18 7.15 -1.17
CA GLY A 25 12.72 8.02 -2.21
C GLY A 25 14.09 8.64 -1.89
N ASN A 26 14.61 8.45 -0.69
CA ASN A 26 15.92 8.94 -0.22
C ASN A 26 16.96 7.82 -0.08
N GLY A 27 16.68 6.62 -0.62
CA GLY A 27 17.52 5.44 -0.49
C GLY A 27 17.27 4.63 0.78
N GLY A 28 16.24 4.98 1.56
CA GLY A 28 15.79 4.25 2.74
C GLY A 28 14.50 3.47 2.50
N PHE A 29 14.04 2.81 3.57
CA PHE A 29 12.81 2.00 3.58
C PHE A 29 11.97 2.35 4.80
N THR A 30 10.67 2.50 4.59
CA THR A 30 9.68 2.73 5.66
C THR A 30 8.65 1.61 5.66
N PRO A 31 8.05 1.26 6.82
CA PRO A 31 6.92 0.35 6.85
C PRO A 31 5.80 0.91 5.96
N CYS A 32 5.24 0.08 5.08
CA CYS A 32 4.19 0.49 4.16
C CYS A 32 2.90 0.78 4.94
N PRO A 33 2.43 2.03 4.98
CA PRO A 33 1.22 2.37 5.69
C PRO A 33 -0.01 1.79 4.98
N ASP A 34 -1.09 1.58 5.72
CA ASP A 34 -2.37 1.13 5.14
C ASP A 34 -3.03 2.20 4.27
N LEU A 35 -2.66 3.47 4.46
CA LEU A 35 -3.19 4.62 3.76
C LEU A 35 -2.05 5.45 3.16
N LEU A 36 -1.88 5.33 1.85
CA LEU A 36 -0.81 5.93 1.06
C LEU A 36 -1.25 7.29 0.48
N THR A 37 -0.31 8.22 0.40
CA THR A 37 -0.37 9.42 -0.43
C THR A 37 -0.25 9.07 -1.91
N GLU A 38 -0.40 10.07 -2.79
CA GLU A 38 -0.24 9.87 -4.22
C GLU A 38 1.19 9.42 -4.58
N ASP A 39 2.21 10.08 -4.03
CA ASP A 39 3.61 9.75 -4.27
C ASP A 39 3.96 8.35 -3.74
N GLU A 40 3.44 7.98 -2.57
CA GLU A 40 3.63 6.64 -2.02
C GLU A 40 2.92 5.58 -2.87
N ALA A 41 1.74 5.85 -3.40
CA ALA A 41 1.04 4.94 -4.30
C ALA A 41 1.78 4.79 -5.65
N VAL A 42 2.37 5.87 -6.16
CA VAL A 42 3.26 5.84 -7.34
C VAL A 42 4.45 4.91 -7.08
N ARG A 43 5.13 5.07 -5.94
CA ARG A 43 6.26 4.21 -5.55
C ARG A 43 5.84 2.76 -5.30
N PHE A 44 4.68 2.55 -4.69
CA PHE A 44 4.13 1.23 -4.42
C PHE A 44 3.89 0.45 -5.72
N LEU A 45 3.31 1.10 -6.73
CA LEU A 45 3.09 0.53 -8.06
C LEU A 45 4.33 0.59 -8.98
N ARG A 46 5.46 1.13 -8.49
CA ARG A 46 6.68 1.39 -9.25
C ARG A 46 6.48 2.15 -10.56
N LEU A 47 5.52 3.08 -10.57
CA LEU A 47 5.24 3.92 -11.74
C LEU A 47 6.35 4.97 -11.99
N ASP A 48 7.16 5.23 -10.98
CA ASP A 48 8.37 6.06 -11.02
C ASP A 48 9.53 5.43 -11.81
N GLY A 49 9.58 4.10 -11.91
CA GLY A 49 10.68 3.37 -12.59
C GLY A 49 10.49 3.14 -14.10
N ILE A 50 9.30 3.43 -14.64
CA ILE A 50 8.92 3.06 -16.02
C ILE A 50 8.99 4.24 -17.01
N GLY A 51 9.57 5.38 -16.62
CA GLY A 51 9.80 6.52 -17.52
C GLY A 51 8.54 7.30 -17.92
N VAL A 52 7.46 7.20 -17.14
CA VAL A 52 6.23 7.98 -17.37
C VAL A 52 6.44 9.42 -16.87
N GLU A 53 6.26 10.42 -17.74
CA GLU A 53 6.47 11.85 -17.38
C GLU A 53 5.61 12.32 -16.21
N ASN A 54 4.41 11.75 -16.03
CA ASN A 54 3.52 12.09 -14.92
C ASN A 54 2.81 10.82 -14.40
N PRO A 55 3.41 10.10 -13.44
CA PRO A 55 2.86 8.85 -12.92
C PRO A 55 1.52 9.05 -12.18
N ALA A 56 1.24 10.25 -11.66
CA ALA A 56 -0.07 10.58 -11.07
C ALA A 56 -1.21 10.52 -12.10
N ASN A 57 -0.94 10.80 -13.38
CA ASN A 57 -1.95 10.64 -14.44
C ASN A 57 -2.38 9.18 -14.60
N THR A 58 -1.48 8.23 -14.38
CA THR A 58 -1.79 6.80 -14.42
C THR A 58 -2.73 6.40 -13.26
N LEU A 59 -2.48 6.91 -12.04
CA LEU A 59 -3.40 6.73 -10.92
C LEU A 59 -4.78 7.34 -11.22
N ARG A 60 -4.81 8.55 -11.78
CA ARG A 60 -6.05 9.19 -12.21
C ARG A 60 -6.77 8.37 -13.30
N TYR A 61 -6.04 7.77 -14.22
CA TYR A 61 -6.59 6.89 -15.26
C TYR A 61 -7.25 5.65 -14.64
N TYR A 62 -6.56 4.95 -13.72
CA TYR A 62 -7.14 3.79 -13.04
C TYR A 62 -8.40 4.13 -12.26
N ARG A 63 -8.46 5.30 -11.62
CA ARG A 63 -9.67 5.80 -10.96
C ARG A 63 -10.81 6.06 -11.94
N LYS A 64 -10.53 6.73 -13.06
CA LYS A 64 -11.53 7.01 -14.10
C LYS A 64 -12.09 5.74 -14.74
N LYS A 65 -11.26 4.70 -14.88
CA LYS A 65 -11.66 3.38 -15.37
C LYS A 65 -12.41 2.54 -14.33
N GLY A 66 -12.56 3.02 -13.09
CA GLY A 66 -13.18 2.27 -12.00
C GLY A 66 -12.32 1.13 -11.44
N LEU A 67 -11.05 1.06 -11.83
CA LEU A 67 -10.12 0.01 -11.42
C LEU A 67 -9.53 0.28 -10.03
N LEU A 68 -9.35 1.55 -9.67
CA LEU A 68 -8.76 1.98 -8.41
C LEU A 68 -9.71 2.89 -7.64
N ARG A 69 -10.01 2.54 -6.38
CA ARG A 69 -10.79 3.40 -5.48
C ARG A 69 -9.83 4.23 -4.64
N ALA A 70 -10.11 5.53 -4.57
CA ALA A 70 -9.37 6.44 -3.71
C ALA A 70 -10.29 6.99 -2.62
N THR A 71 -9.73 7.20 -1.43
CA THR A 71 -10.43 7.75 -0.28
C THR A 71 -10.10 9.23 -0.16
N GLN A 72 -11.13 10.07 -0.14
CA GLN A 72 -10.95 11.49 0.15
C GLN A 72 -10.78 11.69 1.66
N VAL A 73 -9.65 12.24 2.07
CA VAL A 73 -9.33 12.56 3.47
C VAL A 73 -9.04 14.05 3.56
N GLY A 74 -10.02 14.80 4.07
CA GLY A 74 -9.99 16.26 4.05
C GLY A 74 -9.91 16.80 2.61
N LYS A 75 -8.85 17.55 2.31
CA LYS A 75 -8.57 18.13 0.99
C LYS A 75 -7.70 17.24 0.10
N CYS A 76 -7.19 16.12 0.63
CA CYS A 76 -6.25 15.26 -0.06
C CYS A 76 -6.91 13.94 -0.46
N ILE A 77 -6.41 13.35 -1.53
CA ILE A 77 -6.79 12.02 -1.98
C ILE A 77 -5.74 11.05 -1.45
N ARG A 78 -6.21 9.94 -0.86
CA ARG A 78 -5.38 8.88 -0.32
C ARG A 78 -5.79 7.53 -0.91
N TYR A 79 -4.86 6.61 -0.95
CA TYR A 79 -5.03 5.29 -1.52
C TYR A 79 -4.83 4.25 -0.44
N ARG A 80 -5.81 3.37 -0.23
CA ARG A 80 -5.60 2.27 0.70
C ARG A 80 -4.73 1.22 0.05
N ARG A 81 -3.82 0.64 0.82
CA ARG A 81 -2.95 -0.45 0.37
C ARG A 81 -3.78 -1.59 -0.24
N ILE A 82 -4.85 -2.00 0.43
CA ILE A 82 -5.74 -3.09 -0.02
C ILE A 82 -6.37 -2.82 -1.40
N GLU A 83 -6.59 -1.55 -1.75
CA GLU A 83 -7.19 -1.19 -3.04
C GLU A 83 -6.12 -1.19 -4.15
N LEU A 84 -4.86 -0.90 -3.81
CA LEU A 84 -3.73 -1.03 -4.73
C LEU A 84 -3.39 -2.51 -4.95
N ASP A 85 -3.41 -3.33 -3.91
CA ASP A 85 -3.27 -4.78 -4.03
C ASP A 85 -4.39 -5.36 -4.91
N GLY A 86 -5.65 -5.02 -4.62
CA GLY A 86 -6.78 -5.48 -5.44
C GLY A 86 -6.77 -4.94 -6.87
N LEU A 87 -6.13 -3.80 -7.14
CA LEU A 87 -5.87 -3.34 -8.51
C LEU A 87 -4.90 -4.28 -9.21
N LEU A 88 -3.80 -4.66 -8.56
CA LEU A 88 -2.81 -5.59 -9.12
C LEU A 88 -3.41 -6.97 -9.40
N ASP A 89 -4.25 -7.47 -8.50
CA ASP A 89 -4.97 -8.74 -8.69
C ASP A 89 -5.84 -8.67 -9.95
N ARG A 90 -6.68 -7.64 -10.10
CA ARG A 90 -7.53 -7.46 -11.28
C ARG A 90 -6.72 -7.30 -12.56
N LEU A 91 -5.60 -6.58 -12.53
CA LEU A 91 -4.72 -6.43 -13.69
C LEU A 91 -4.06 -7.76 -14.08
N THR A 92 -3.77 -8.60 -13.10
CA THR A 92 -3.20 -9.94 -13.29
C THR A 92 -4.25 -10.90 -13.85
N GLU A 93 -5.46 -10.93 -13.26
CA GLU A 93 -6.58 -11.76 -13.71
C GLU A 93 -7.06 -11.39 -15.12
N ALA A 94 -7.12 -10.10 -15.43
CA ALA A 94 -7.54 -9.61 -16.75
C ALA A 94 -6.49 -9.86 -17.85
N ASN A 95 -5.31 -10.36 -17.50
CA ASN A 95 -4.23 -10.66 -18.44
C ASN A 95 -4.07 -12.18 -18.58
N PRO A 96 -4.78 -12.83 -19.51
CA PRO A 96 -4.88 -14.29 -19.63
C PRO A 96 -3.63 -14.92 -20.27
N ARG A 97 -2.42 -14.51 -19.87
CA ARG A 97 -1.16 -15.03 -20.41
C ARG A 97 -1.08 -16.56 -20.35
#